data_AF-A0A539DSB2-F1
#
_entry.id   AF-A0A539DSB2-F1
#
_cell.length_a   1.000
_cell.length_b   1.000
_cell.length_c   1.000
_cell.angle_alpha   90.00
_cell.angle_beta   90.00
_cell.angle_gamma   90.00
#
_symmetry.space_group_name_H-M   'P 1'
#
loop_
_entity.id
_entity.type
_entity.pdbx_description
1 polymer ?
#
loop_
_entity_poly.entity_id
_entity_poly.type
_entity_poly.pdbx_seq_one_letter_code
_entity_poly.pdbx_strand_id
1 'polypeptide(L)' 'MTQRVEPTEAVALTSDGRKRFIAVFERRLSQEITHPLFGYTVSYRRIFEIQARLLGRFLLNDIQEFPGFTTR' A
#
# COMPACT_ATOMS: atom_id res chain seq x y z
N MET A 1 17.02 4.33 -40.00
CA MET A 1 16.27 4.94 -38.88
C MET A 1 16.69 4.22 -37.60
N THR A 2 17.71 4.73 -36.91
CA THR A 2 18.20 4.15 -35.65
C THR A 2 18.11 5.25 -34.60
N GLN A 3 16.97 5.35 -33.93
CA GLN A 3 16.74 6.38 -32.93
C GLN A 3 17.49 5.99 -31.66
N ARG A 4 18.50 6.80 -31.30
CA ARG A 4 19.15 6.75 -29.98
C ARG A 4 18.10 7.12 -28.92
N VAL A 5 17.97 6.27 -27.91
CA VAL A 5 17.22 6.59 -26.69
C VAL A 5 18.14 7.46 -25.84
N GLU A 6 17.75 8.73 -25.67
CA GLU A 6 18.36 9.64 -24.69
C GLU A 6 18.14 9.06 -23.29
N PRO A 7 19.17 9.01 -22.41
CA PRO A 7 18.97 8.55 -21.04
C PRO A 7 18.03 9.52 -20.33
N THR A 8 16.85 9.04 -19.95
CA THR A 8 16.04 9.73 -18.95
C THR A 8 16.88 9.87 -17.69
N GLU A 9 16.92 11.07 -17.11
CA GLU A 9 17.68 11.35 -15.89
C GLU A 9 17.03 10.59 -14.73
N ALA A 10 17.42 9.32 -14.57
CA ALA A 10 16.84 8.41 -13.60
C ALA A 10 17.47 8.68 -12.23
N VAL A 11 16.67 9.24 -11.31
CA VAL A 11 17.08 9.41 -9.92
C VAL A 11 16.73 8.14 -9.14
N ALA A 12 17.75 7.38 -8.73
CA ALA A 12 17.61 6.16 -7.96
C ALA A 12 18.16 6.32 -6.54
N LEU A 13 17.54 5.62 -5.57
CA LEU A 13 18.09 5.51 -4.23
C LEU A 13 19.42 4.75 -4.24
N THR A 14 20.36 5.18 -3.40
CA THR A 14 21.57 4.39 -3.13
C THR A 14 21.20 3.04 -2.52
N SER A 15 22.09 2.06 -2.61
CA SER A 15 21.85 0.72 -2.05
C SER A 15 21.55 0.77 -0.54
N ASP A 16 22.21 1.67 0.20
CA ASP A 16 21.96 1.92 1.62
C ASP A 16 20.61 2.63 1.84
N GLY A 17 20.31 3.68 1.05
CA GLY A 17 19.03 4.38 1.11
C GLY A 17 17.84 3.46 0.85
N ARG A 18 17.95 2.56 -0.13
CA ARG A 18 16.93 1.54 -0.43
C ARG A 18 16.71 0.59 0.74
N LYS A 19 17.78 0.08 1.37
CA LYS A 19 17.68 -0.81 2.53
C LYS A 19 16.97 -0.13 3.70
N ARG A 20 17.35 1.11 4.02
CA ARG A 20 16.72 1.90 5.09
C ARG A 20 15.25 2.15 4.82
N PHE A 21 14.92 2.53 3.58
CA PHE A 21 13.53 2.76 3.18
C PHE A 21 12.67 1.51 3.36
N ILE A 22 13.15 0.36 2.84
CA ILE A 22 12.44 -0.93 2.98
C ILE A 22 12.27 -1.29 4.47
N ALA A 23 13.30 -1.12 5.29
CA ALA A 23 13.21 -1.41 6.72
C ALA A 23 12.16 -0.56 7.46
N VAL A 24 12.11 0.75 7.17
CA VAL A 24 11.09 1.66 7.74
C VAL A 24 9.70 1.30 7.24
N PHE A 25 9.58 0.96 5.97
CA PHE A 25 8.31 0.53 5.37
C PHE A 25 7.79 -0.75 6.02
N GLU A 26 8.63 -1.78 6.17
CA GLU A 26 8.27 -3.03 6.86
C GLU A 26 7.89 -2.81 8.33
N ARG A 27 8.61 -1.92 9.03
CA ARG A 27 8.24 -1.51 10.39
C ARG A 27 6.85 -0.90 10.43
N ARG A 28 6.50 -0.04 9.47
CA ARG A 28 5.16 0.57 9.36
C ARG A 28 4.09 -0.49 9.03
N LEU A 29 4.38 -1.45 8.16
CA LEU A 29 3.46 -2.54 7.84
C LEU A 29 3.11 -3.41 9.06
N SER A 30 4.06 -3.51 9.98
CA SER A 30 3.94 -4.30 11.21
C SER A 30 3.26 -3.53 12.34
N GLN A 31 3.01 -2.22 12.18
CA GLN A 31 2.29 -1.44 13.17
C GLN A 31 0.83 -1.87 13.24
N GLU A 32 0.35 -1.97 14.47
CA GLU A 32 -1.05 -2.24 14.77
C GLU A 32 -1.85 -0.94 14.76
N ILE A 33 -3.00 -0.97 14.08
CA ILE A 33 -3.93 0.15 13.99
C ILE A 33 -5.31 -0.35 14.37
N THR A 34 -6.00 0.43 15.19
CA THR A 34 -7.42 0.21 15.47
C THR A 34 -8.23 0.64 14.24
N HIS A 35 -8.94 -0.30 13.62
CA HIS A 35 -9.75 0.00 12.45
C HIS A 35 -10.89 0.97 12.84
N PRO A 36 -10.97 2.18 12.23
CA PRO A 36 -11.87 3.24 12.71
C PRO A 36 -13.36 2.87 12.60
N LEU A 37 -13.72 1.97 11.69
CA LEU A 37 -15.11 1.52 11.49
C LEU A 37 -15.47 0.27 12.30
N PHE A 38 -14.52 -0.56 12.72
CA PHE A 38 -14.81 -1.87 13.31
C PHE A 38 -14.26 -2.05 14.73
N GLY A 39 -13.42 -1.14 15.21
CA GLY A 39 -12.94 -1.10 16.60
C GLY A 39 -11.93 -2.18 16.97
N TYR A 40 -11.61 -3.12 16.09
CA TYR A 40 -10.56 -4.11 16.32
C TYR A 40 -9.19 -3.61 15.89
N THR A 41 -8.15 -4.06 16.61
CA THR A 41 -6.76 -3.81 16.28
C THR A 41 -6.27 -4.81 15.24
N VAL A 42 -5.77 -4.30 14.11
CA VAL A 42 -5.17 -5.10 13.04
C VAL A 42 -3.87 -4.47 12.57
N SER A 43 -2.93 -5.28 12.11
CA SER A 43 -1.73 -4.76 11.47
C SER A 43 -2.05 -4.00 10.18
N TYR A 44 -1.23 -3.00 9.84
CA TYR A 44 -1.34 -2.27 8.58
C TYR A 44 -1.34 -3.22 7.37
N ARG A 45 -0.55 -4.29 7.44
CA ARG A 45 -0.53 -5.35 6.42
C ARG A 45 -1.91 -6.00 6.25
N ARG A 46 -2.59 -6.33 7.35
CA ARG A 46 -3.91 -6.96 7.31
C ARG A 46 -4.97 -6.02 6.73
N ILE A 47 -4.83 -4.71 6.93
CA ILE A 47 -5.73 -3.72 6.33
C ILE A 47 -5.68 -3.78 4.80
N PHE A 48 -4.51 -3.95 4.18
CA PHE A 48 -4.42 -4.10 2.72
C PHE A 48 -5.19 -5.31 2.22
N GLU A 49 -5.13 -6.43 2.93
CA GLU A 49 -5.89 -7.63 2.58
C GLU A 49 -7.40 -7.41 2.71
N ILE A 50 -7.84 -6.70 3.76
CA ILE A 50 -9.25 -6.35 3.96
C ILE A 50 -9.74 -5.47 2.81
N GLN A 51 -8.99 -4.42 2.47
CA GLN A 51 -9.33 -3.51 1.38
C GLN A 51 -9.34 -4.22 0.02
N ALA A 52 -8.40 -5.13 -0.24
CA ALA A 52 -8.40 -5.94 -1.46
C ALA A 52 -9.64 -6.86 -1.54
N ARG A 53 -10.05 -7.47 -0.42
CA ARG A 53 -11.28 -8.28 -0.38
C ARG A 53 -12.54 -7.43 -0.57
N LEU A 54 -12.62 -6.27 0.07
CA LEU A 54 -13.74 -5.34 -0.11
C LEU A 54 -13.83 -4.87 -1.56
N LEU A 55 -12.70 -4.58 -2.20
CA LEU A 55 -12.66 -4.22 -3.62
C LEU A 55 -13.17 -5.38 -4.48
N GLY A 56 -12.75 -6.61 -4.22
CA GLY A 56 -13.27 -7.79 -4.92
C GLY A 56 -14.79 -7.92 -4.81
N ARG A 57 -15.34 -7.73 -3.61
CA ARG A 57 -16.80 -7.76 -3.39
C ARG A 57 -17.52 -6.62 -4.10
N PHE A 58 -16.91 -5.43 -4.15
CA PHE A 58 -17.47 -4.30 -4.88
C PHE A 58 -17.53 -4.57 -6.39
N LEU A 59 -16.45 -5.12 -6.97
CA LEU A 59 -16.40 -5.50 -8.39
C LEU A 59 -17.42 -6.61 -8.75
N LEU A 60 -17.72 -7.50 -7.81
CA LEU A 60 -18.72 -8.55 -7.96
C LEU A 60 -20.17 -8.05 -7.72
N ASN A 61 -20.36 -6.77 -7.39
CA ASN A 61 -21.63 -6.18 -6.97
C ASN A 61 -22.24 -6.80 -5.68
N ASP A 62 -21.43 -7.48 -4.86
CA ASP A 62 -21.85 -8.01 -3.55
C ASP A 62 -22.02 -6.90 -2.50
N ILE A 63 -21.33 -5.78 -2.67
CA ILE A 63 -21.46 -4.58 -1.83
C ILE A 63 -21.68 -3.36 -2.71
N GLN A 64 -22.59 -2.48 -2.28
CA GLN A 64 -22.99 -1.31 -3.06
C GLN A 64 -21.98 -0.16 -2.98
N GLU A 65 -21.22 -0.09 -1.88
CA GLU A 65 -20.22 0.94 -1.65
C GLU A 65 -18.92 0.33 -1.13
N PHE A 66 -17.79 0.90 -1.56
CA PHE A 66 -16.46 0.58 -1.08
C PHE A 66 -16.07 1.56 0.03
N PRO A 67 -16.10 1.16 1.31
CA PRO A 67 -15.75 2.07 2.40
C PRO A 67 -14.23 2.34 2.39
N GLY A 68 -13.85 3.58 2.14
CA GLY A 68 -12.46 4.01 2.17
C GLY A 68 -11.84 3.86 3.57
N PHE A 69 -10.58 3.42 3.61
CA PHE A 69 -9.80 3.35 4.84
C PHE A 69 -8.97 4.63 5.01
N THR A 70 -9.24 5.38 6.08
CA THR A 70 -8.45 6.55 6.47
C THR A 70 -8.01 6.41 7.91
N THR A 71 -6.71 6.27 8.14
CA THR A 71 -6.11 6.41 9.48
C THR A 71 -6.10 7.90 9.83
N ARG A 72 -6.67 8.28 10.99
CA ARG A 72 -6.49 9.63 11.54
C ARG A 72 -5.16 9.74 12.27
#